data_AF-A0A956AHL6-F1
#
_entry.id   AF-A0A956AHL6-F1
#
_cell.length_a   1.000
_cell.length_b   1.000
_cell.length_c   1.000
_cell.angle_alpha   90.00
_cell.angle_beta   90.00
_cell.angle_gamma   90.00
#
_symmetry.space_group_name_H-M   'P 1'
#
loop_
_entity.id
_entity.type
_entity.pdbx_description
1 polymer ?
#
loop_
_entity_poly.entity_id
_entity_poly.type
_entity_poly.pdbx_seq_one_letter_code
_entity_poly.pdbx_strand_id
1 'polypeptide(L)'
;MATILLMPFYVFSAGNPQPSDAVLVAILGLPILALRPSLPSSVARPVIALVAFTLYVALCNLSWAAITARTDFLRATLFYVFNLMVFVGYLVLTGYRGDAWLRATAYGFAASILMLTVLALAGGRTTGGRLVLYFNNPNQLAYYVLMSVTLVVVLAKRANLSAAVLIGLMAAAAYLEYRGHSRAGAAGLLLLLGFYLARNPLALALVAIPLFIVSLYYDPTDVDDPLWQARVSNVESNSLAHFAEERGLDRIVDNPRYLLLGAGEGDYLRFNPNKLEVHSSAASIVFCYGVVGAGLFIVFAVRVLRAGELRTALMLMPALGYGLFHNGMRFRPFWVLLAVVVAYGVIVRIERARDGPRAASSGAASSGAASPGGR
;
A
#
# COMPACT_ATOMS: atom_id res chain seq x y z
N MET A 1 -1.68 -17.74 3.87
CA MET A 1 -0.66 -17.54 4.92
C MET A 1 0.75 -17.78 4.38
N ALA A 2 1.09 -18.99 3.91
CA ALA A 2 2.43 -19.30 3.39
C ALA A 2 2.94 -18.29 2.34
N THR A 3 2.12 -17.90 1.36
CA THR A 3 2.49 -16.91 0.34
C THR A 3 2.85 -15.54 0.91
N ILE A 4 2.17 -15.09 1.96
CA ILE A 4 2.46 -13.80 2.62
C ILE A 4 3.82 -13.88 3.31
N LEU A 5 4.12 -15.00 3.98
CA LEU A 5 5.42 -15.22 4.63
C LEU A 5 6.57 -15.27 3.63
N LEU A 6 6.32 -15.62 2.37
CA LEU A 6 7.34 -15.60 1.31
C LEU A 6 7.59 -14.20 0.72
N MET A 7 6.70 -13.22 0.94
CA MET A 7 6.82 -11.88 0.34
C MET A 7 8.09 -11.10 0.76
N PRO A 8 8.61 -11.21 1.99
CA PRO A 8 9.86 -10.53 2.38
C PRO A 8 11.12 -11.09 1.75
N PHE A 9 11.09 -12.31 1.20
CA PHE A 9 12.28 -13.00 0.70
C PHE A 9 12.56 -12.60 -0.75
N TYR A 10 13.41 -11.58 -0.94
CA TYR A 10 13.84 -11.17 -2.27
C TYR A 10 15.04 -12.03 -2.70
N VAL A 11 14.85 -12.80 -3.75
CA VAL A 11 15.89 -13.64 -4.38
C VAL A 11 16.50 -12.91 -5.57
N PHE A 12 15.69 -12.13 -6.29
CA PHE A 12 16.14 -11.35 -7.44
C PHE A 12 16.22 -9.86 -7.11
N SER A 13 16.97 -9.11 -7.92
CA SER A 13 17.10 -7.66 -7.73
C SER A 13 15.75 -6.93 -7.84
N ALA A 14 15.70 -5.73 -7.26
CA ALA A 14 14.48 -4.92 -7.20
C ALA A 14 13.90 -4.70 -8.61
N GLY A 15 12.57 -4.78 -8.72
CA GLY A 15 11.87 -4.65 -10.00
C GLY A 15 11.73 -5.97 -10.80
N ASN A 16 12.34 -7.07 -10.34
CA ASN A 16 12.09 -8.40 -10.90
C ASN A 16 10.98 -9.16 -10.17
N PRO A 17 10.27 -10.08 -10.86
CA PRO A 17 9.40 -11.05 -10.22
C PRO A 17 10.15 -11.85 -9.16
N GLN A 18 9.54 -12.03 -7.99
CA GLN A 18 10.06 -12.79 -6.85
C GLN A 18 9.33 -14.14 -6.73
N PRO A 19 9.88 -15.15 -6.03
CA PRO A 19 9.22 -16.46 -5.89
C PRO A 19 7.79 -16.38 -5.34
N SER A 20 7.54 -15.43 -4.42
CA SER A 20 6.21 -15.17 -3.88
C SER A 20 5.20 -14.73 -4.95
N ASP A 21 5.64 -14.11 -6.05
CA ASP A 21 4.77 -13.66 -7.14
C ASP A 21 4.20 -14.83 -7.93
N ALA A 22 5.00 -15.86 -8.21
CA ALA A 22 4.52 -17.04 -8.92
C ALA A 22 3.41 -17.74 -8.13
N VAL A 23 3.60 -17.87 -6.81
CA VAL A 23 2.59 -18.43 -5.92
C VAL A 23 1.35 -17.52 -5.84
N LEU A 24 1.55 -16.20 -5.85
CA LEU A 24 0.45 -15.24 -5.83
C LEU A 24 -0.38 -15.28 -7.12
N VAL A 25 0.25 -15.42 -8.29
CA VAL A 25 -0.44 -15.63 -9.57
C VAL A 25 -1.26 -16.92 -9.54
N ALA A 26 -0.70 -18.02 -9.03
CA ALA A 26 -1.46 -19.27 -8.91
C ALA A 26 -2.69 -19.11 -8.01
N ILE A 27 -2.53 -18.47 -6.85
CA ILE A 27 -3.61 -18.34 -5.86
C ILE A 27 -4.65 -17.28 -6.25
N LEU A 28 -4.24 -16.17 -6.84
CA LEU A 28 -5.14 -15.04 -7.14
C LEU A 28 -5.56 -15.00 -8.60
N GLY A 29 -4.75 -15.48 -9.53
CA GLY A 29 -5.06 -15.49 -10.97
C GLY A 29 -6.00 -16.64 -11.37
N LEU A 30 -5.73 -17.87 -10.93
CA LEU A 30 -6.55 -19.03 -11.30
C LEU A 30 -8.03 -18.91 -10.88
N PRO A 31 -8.37 -18.41 -9.67
CA PRO A 31 -9.77 -18.26 -9.29
C PRO A 31 -10.55 -17.26 -10.13
N ILE A 32 -9.89 -16.26 -10.73
CA ILE A 32 -10.56 -15.29 -11.63
C ILE A 32 -11.13 -16.05 -12.84
N LEU A 33 -10.34 -16.99 -13.39
CA LEU A 33 -10.73 -17.80 -14.54
C LEU A 33 -11.74 -18.89 -14.15
N ALA A 34 -11.51 -19.54 -13.01
CA ALA A 34 -12.28 -20.71 -12.58
C ALA A 34 -13.67 -20.34 -12.04
N LEU A 35 -13.80 -19.24 -11.29
CA LEU A 35 -15.03 -18.92 -10.54
C LEU A 35 -16.02 -18.03 -11.30
N ARG A 36 -15.64 -17.50 -12.47
CA ARG A 36 -16.46 -16.59 -13.32
C ARG A 36 -17.35 -15.63 -12.50
N PRO A 37 -16.75 -14.82 -11.63
CA PRO A 37 -17.46 -14.14 -10.56
C PRO A 37 -18.36 -13.02 -11.09
N SER A 38 -19.60 -12.96 -10.61
CA SER A 38 -20.46 -11.79 -10.76
C SER A 38 -20.13 -10.78 -9.66
N LEU A 39 -19.55 -9.63 -10.03
CA LEU A 39 -19.14 -8.61 -9.08
C LEU A 39 -20.27 -7.60 -8.84
N PRO A 40 -20.64 -7.29 -7.58
CA PRO A 40 -21.55 -6.19 -7.27
C PRO A 40 -21.05 -4.88 -7.87
N SER A 41 -21.97 -3.97 -8.23
CA SER A 41 -21.61 -2.70 -8.87
C SER A 41 -20.64 -1.83 -8.06
N SER A 42 -20.67 -1.93 -6.72
CA SER A 42 -19.71 -1.31 -5.81
C SER A 42 -18.27 -1.82 -5.96
N VAL A 43 -18.10 -3.09 -6.37
CA VAL A 43 -16.81 -3.75 -6.61
C VAL A 43 -16.42 -3.66 -8.08
N ALA A 44 -17.37 -3.78 -9.01
CA ALA A 44 -17.11 -3.70 -10.45
C ALA A 44 -16.58 -2.33 -10.87
N ARG A 45 -17.05 -1.23 -10.25
CA ARG A 45 -16.60 0.14 -10.57
C ARG A 45 -15.10 0.38 -10.38
N PRO A 46 -14.47 0.05 -9.23
CA PRO A 46 -13.02 0.16 -9.10
C PRO A 46 -12.28 -0.84 -10.01
N VAL A 47 -12.81 -2.05 -10.23
CA VAL A 47 -12.20 -3.02 -11.16
C VAL A 47 -12.15 -2.48 -12.59
N ILE A 48 -13.26 -1.95 -13.12
CA ILE A 48 -13.32 -1.37 -14.47
C ILE A 48 -12.35 -0.20 -14.60
N ALA A 49 -12.26 0.68 -13.58
CA ALA A 49 -11.33 1.79 -13.58
C ALA A 49 -9.85 1.31 -13.62
N LEU A 50 -9.53 0.26 -12.87
CA LEU A 50 -8.19 -0.33 -12.89
C LEU A 50 -7.89 -1.02 -14.23
N VAL A 51 -8.86 -1.73 -14.81
CA VAL A 51 -8.73 -2.32 -16.16
C VAL A 51 -8.46 -1.24 -17.20
N ALA A 52 -9.21 -0.14 -17.18
CA ALA A 52 -8.99 0.98 -18.10
C ALA A 52 -7.59 1.59 -17.94
N PHE A 53 -7.13 1.78 -16.71
CA PHE A 53 -5.77 2.23 -16.44
C PHE A 53 -4.71 1.24 -16.96
N THR A 54 -4.85 -0.05 -16.67
CA THR A 54 -3.91 -1.09 -17.12
C THR A 54 -3.87 -1.21 -18.65
N LEU A 55 -5.02 -1.09 -19.33
CA LEU A 55 -5.08 -1.08 -20.79
C LEU A 55 -4.36 0.15 -21.37
N TYR A 56 -4.51 1.32 -20.74
CA TYR A 56 -3.80 2.52 -21.14
C TYR A 56 -2.28 2.39 -20.93
N VAL A 57 -1.85 1.83 -19.80
CA VAL A 57 -0.44 1.49 -19.54
C VAL A 57 0.10 0.59 -20.63
N ALA A 58 -0.62 -0.48 -20.98
CA ALA A 58 -0.22 -1.40 -22.04
C ALA A 58 -0.12 -0.68 -23.38
N LEU A 59 -1.10 0.15 -23.74
CA LEU A 59 -1.07 0.95 -24.97
C LEU A 59 0.17 1.86 -25.02
N CYS A 60 0.45 2.61 -23.96
CA CYS A 60 1.59 3.52 -23.88
C CYS A 60 2.92 2.75 -24.02
N ASN A 61 3.09 1.69 -23.22
CA ASN A 61 4.31 0.90 -23.20
C ASN A 61 4.54 0.12 -24.50
N LEU A 62 3.51 -0.47 -25.10
CA LEU A 62 3.62 -1.18 -26.38
C LEU A 62 3.90 -0.22 -27.54
N SER A 63 3.31 0.99 -27.51
CA SER A 63 3.63 2.03 -28.50
C SER A 63 5.10 2.42 -28.42
N TRP A 64 5.62 2.67 -27.21
CA TRP A 64 7.02 3.00 -27.01
C TRP A 64 7.96 1.84 -27.34
N ALA A 65 7.60 0.60 -26.99
CA ALA A 65 8.36 -0.58 -27.39
C ALA A 65 8.46 -0.73 -28.91
N ALA A 66 7.38 -0.44 -29.65
CA ALA A 66 7.38 -0.45 -31.10
C ALA A 66 8.23 0.69 -31.69
N ILE A 67 8.16 1.89 -31.12
CA ILE A 67 8.92 3.07 -31.60
C ILE A 67 10.42 2.90 -31.36
N THR A 68 10.83 2.39 -30.19
CA THR A 68 12.26 2.30 -29.83
C THR A 68 12.88 0.94 -30.12
N ALA A 69 12.07 -0.04 -30.53
CA ALA A 69 12.47 -1.44 -30.69
C ALA A 69 13.13 -2.04 -29.42
N ARG A 70 12.72 -1.59 -28.23
CA ARG A 70 13.20 -2.08 -26.92
C ARG A 70 12.10 -2.84 -26.19
N THR A 71 12.48 -3.91 -25.51
CA THR A 71 11.54 -4.78 -24.76
C THR A 71 11.40 -4.39 -23.29
N ASP A 72 12.18 -3.42 -22.79
CA ASP A 72 12.17 -3.00 -21.38
C ASP A 72 10.77 -2.58 -20.90
N PHE A 73 9.94 -1.99 -21.77
CA PHE A 73 8.57 -1.57 -21.48
C PHE A 73 7.59 -2.73 -21.22
N LEU A 74 7.90 -3.93 -21.73
CA LEU A 74 7.05 -5.10 -21.54
C LEU A 74 7.01 -5.51 -20.08
N ARG A 75 8.12 -5.32 -19.35
CA ARG A 75 8.18 -5.61 -17.92
C ARG A 75 7.19 -4.76 -17.13
N ALA A 76 7.14 -3.45 -17.39
CA ALA A 76 6.18 -2.58 -16.72
C ALA A 76 4.74 -2.99 -17.07
N THR A 77 4.46 -3.29 -18.34
CA THR A 77 3.13 -3.78 -18.75
C THR A 77 2.71 -5.04 -17.99
N LEU A 78 3.57 -6.06 -17.96
CA LEU A 78 3.34 -7.29 -17.21
C LEU A 78 3.15 -7.03 -15.71
N PHE A 79 3.87 -6.07 -15.16
CA PHE A 79 3.73 -5.67 -13.76
C PHE A 79 2.34 -5.10 -13.44
N TYR A 80 1.79 -4.20 -14.26
CA TYR A 80 0.43 -3.69 -14.02
C TYR A 80 -0.67 -4.73 -14.31
N VAL A 81 -0.46 -5.64 -15.25
CA VAL A 81 -1.35 -6.81 -15.45
C VAL A 81 -1.32 -7.71 -14.22
N PHE A 82 -0.15 -7.99 -13.67
CA PHE A 82 0.01 -8.73 -12.42
C PHE A 82 -0.76 -8.06 -11.28
N ASN A 83 -0.59 -6.75 -11.07
CA ASN A 83 -1.29 -6.02 -10.01
C ASN A 83 -2.81 -6.04 -10.17
N LEU A 84 -3.31 -5.94 -11.41
CA LEU A 84 -4.73 -6.12 -11.70
C LEU A 84 -5.21 -7.51 -11.28
N MET A 85 -4.45 -8.57 -11.57
CA MET A 85 -4.76 -9.93 -11.12
C MET A 85 -4.75 -10.04 -9.59
N VAL A 86 -3.79 -9.43 -8.91
CA VAL A 86 -3.74 -9.42 -7.43
C VAL A 86 -4.99 -8.77 -6.85
N PHE A 87 -5.33 -7.58 -7.34
CA PHE A 87 -6.48 -6.81 -6.86
C PHE A 87 -7.80 -7.56 -7.10
N VAL A 88 -8.04 -8.00 -8.34
CA VAL A 88 -9.27 -8.71 -8.71
C VAL A 88 -9.33 -10.08 -8.03
N GLY A 89 -8.26 -10.86 -8.07
CA GLY A 89 -8.20 -12.19 -7.47
C GLY A 89 -8.47 -12.18 -5.97
N TYR A 90 -7.95 -11.16 -5.27
CA TYR A 90 -8.24 -10.98 -3.84
C TYR A 90 -9.72 -10.69 -3.59
N LEU A 91 -10.36 -9.82 -4.39
CA LEU A 91 -11.79 -9.53 -4.29
C LEU A 91 -12.64 -10.78 -4.55
N VAL A 92 -12.29 -11.56 -5.57
CA VAL A 92 -12.98 -12.80 -5.94
C VAL A 92 -12.90 -13.83 -4.81
N LEU A 93 -11.71 -14.08 -4.27
CA LEU A 93 -11.53 -14.98 -3.13
C LEU A 93 -12.24 -14.49 -1.87
N THR A 94 -12.32 -13.17 -1.67
CA THR A 94 -13.10 -12.61 -0.56
C THR A 94 -14.59 -12.87 -0.76
N GLY A 95 -15.11 -12.74 -1.97
CA GLY A 95 -16.50 -13.11 -2.29
C GLY A 95 -16.81 -14.58 -2.05
N TYR A 96 -15.85 -15.47 -2.33
CA TYR A 96 -16.04 -16.92 -2.16
C TYR A 96 -15.83 -17.41 -0.72
N ARG A 97 -14.82 -16.89 -0.02
CA ARG A 97 -14.41 -17.37 1.33
C ARG A 97 -14.81 -16.46 2.48
N GLY A 98 -15.31 -15.26 2.20
CA GLY A 98 -15.76 -14.28 3.18
C GLY A 98 -14.72 -13.98 4.27
N ASP A 99 -15.20 -13.93 5.52
CA ASP A 99 -14.38 -13.57 6.69
C ASP A 99 -13.20 -14.51 6.92
N ALA A 100 -13.29 -15.79 6.55
CA ALA A 100 -12.16 -16.72 6.69
C ALA A 100 -10.93 -16.25 5.90
N TRP A 101 -11.14 -15.68 4.71
CA TRP A 101 -10.06 -15.14 3.88
C TRP A 101 -9.46 -13.86 4.47
N LEU A 102 -10.30 -12.98 4.99
CA LEU A 102 -9.86 -11.75 5.67
C LEU A 102 -9.04 -12.09 6.93
N ARG A 103 -9.51 -13.04 7.74
CA ARG A 103 -8.77 -13.52 8.93
C ARG A 103 -7.42 -14.13 8.56
N ALA A 104 -7.39 -15.00 7.55
CA ALA A 104 -6.15 -15.59 7.07
C ALA A 104 -5.17 -14.54 6.53
N THR A 105 -5.67 -13.45 5.94
CA THR A 105 -4.86 -12.31 5.51
C THR A 105 -4.25 -11.60 6.72
N ALA A 106 -5.07 -11.26 7.73
CA ALA A 106 -4.61 -10.60 8.95
C ALA A 106 -3.55 -11.43 9.69
N TYR A 107 -3.81 -12.72 9.93
CA TYR A 107 -2.84 -13.61 10.59
C TYR A 107 -1.56 -13.80 9.75
N GLY A 108 -1.68 -13.84 8.43
CA GLY A 108 -0.51 -13.92 7.55
C GLY A 108 0.41 -12.71 7.68
N PHE A 109 -0.14 -11.50 7.68
CA PHE A 109 0.67 -10.28 7.86
C PHE A 109 1.16 -10.10 9.30
N ALA A 110 0.37 -10.47 10.31
CA ALA A 110 0.82 -10.48 11.70
C ALA A 110 2.00 -11.44 11.89
N ALA A 111 1.90 -12.66 11.38
CA ALA A 111 2.99 -13.63 11.41
C ALA A 111 4.23 -13.12 10.64
N SER A 112 4.03 -12.41 9.52
CA SER A 112 5.13 -11.80 8.78
C SER A 112 5.86 -10.73 9.60
N ILE A 113 5.14 -9.87 10.35
CA ILE A 113 5.76 -8.86 11.22
C ILE A 113 6.57 -9.54 12.33
N LEU A 114 5.99 -10.55 12.99
CA LEU A 114 6.68 -11.30 14.05
C LEU A 114 7.92 -12.02 13.53
N MET A 115 7.82 -12.68 12.37
CA MET A 115 8.95 -13.34 11.71
C MET A 115 10.08 -12.34 11.44
N LEU A 116 9.78 -11.18 10.84
CA LEU A 116 10.80 -10.15 10.58
C LEU A 116 11.40 -9.59 11.87
N THR A 117 10.62 -9.46 12.93
CA THR A 117 11.08 -9.01 14.25
C THR A 117 12.06 -10.00 14.85
N VAL A 118 11.74 -11.29 14.83
CA VAL A 118 12.64 -12.36 15.31
C VAL A 118 13.94 -12.35 14.51
N LEU A 119 13.88 -12.25 13.18
CA LEU A 119 15.06 -12.16 12.32
C LEU A 119 15.91 -10.92 12.62
N ALA A 120 15.28 -9.78 12.93
CA ALA A 120 15.97 -8.56 13.30
C ALA A 120 16.65 -8.63 14.68
N LEU A 121 16.02 -9.33 15.65
CA LEU A 121 16.60 -9.61 16.96
C LEU A 121 17.77 -10.59 16.87
N ALA A 122 17.73 -11.54 15.93
CA ALA A 122 18.82 -12.46 15.62
C ALA A 122 20.00 -11.82 14.85
N GLY A 123 20.06 -10.48 14.79
CA GLY A 123 21.17 -9.75 14.17
C GLY A 123 21.08 -9.60 12.65
N GLY A 124 19.90 -9.81 12.05
CA GLY A 124 19.69 -9.88 10.60
C GLY A 124 20.35 -8.77 9.76
N ARG A 125 20.51 -9.06 8.46
CA ARG A 125 21.35 -8.28 7.52
C ARG A 125 21.06 -6.77 7.54
N THR A 126 22.14 -5.99 7.53
CA THR A 126 22.12 -4.52 7.43
C THR A 126 22.83 -4.03 6.16
N THR A 127 22.64 -2.77 5.80
CA THR A 127 23.37 -2.08 4.72
C THR A 127 23.59 -0.63 5.13
N GLY A 128 24.86 -0.25 5.33
CA GLY A 128 25.22 1.06 5.90
C GLY A 128 24.59 1.29 7.27
N GLY A 129 24.72 0.31 8.18
CA GLY A 129 24.13 0.35 9.54
C GLY A 129 22.61 0.08 9.60
N ARG A 130 21.89 0.23 8.49
CA ARG A 130 20.42 0.14 8.47
C ARG A 130 19.93 -1.28 8.23
N LEU A 131 18.96 -1.75 9.01
CA LEU A 131 18.36 -3.06 8.85
C LEU A 131 17.65 -3.20 7.49
N VAL A 132 17.96 -4.27 6.78
CA VAL A 132 17.35 -4.61 5.47
C VAL A 132 16.79 -6.02 5.41
N LEU A 133 17.29 -6.94 6.25
CA LEU A 133 16.92 -8.37 6.25
C LEU A 133 17.06 -8.95 4.83
N TYR A 134 15.97 -9.48 4.27
CA TYR A 134 15.92 -10.05 2.93
C TYR A 134 15.52 -9.06 1.84
N PHE A 135 15.28 -7.78 2.15
CA PHE A 135 14.95 -6.77 1.15
C PHE A 135 16.21 -6.14 0.55
N ASN A 136 16.14 -5.62 -0.67
CA ASN A 136 17.31 -5.02 -1.32
C ASN A 136 17.74 -3.69 -0.69
N ASN A 137 16.82 -2.99 -0.01
CA ASN A 137 17.13 -1.72 0.66
C ASN A 137 16.21 -1.49 1.88
N PRO A 138 16.58 -0.60 2.82
CA PRO A 138 15.85 -0.41 4.07
C PRO A 138 14.47 0.23 3.88
N ASN A 139 14.27 1.03 2.82
CA ASN A 139 12.98 1.62 2.51
C ASN A 139 11.96 0.54 2.06
N GLN A 140 12.44 -0.53 1.42
CA GLN A 140 11.58 -1.66 1.07
C GLN A 140 11.09 -2.42 2.30
N LEU A 141 11.97 -2.66 3.28
CA LEU A 141 11.59 -3.25 4.56
C LEU A 141 10.54 -2.38 5.26
N ALA A 142 10.82 -1.09 5.39
CA ALA A 142 9.91 -0.13 6.01
C ALA A 142 8.52 -0.12 5.36
N TYR A 143 8.46 0.04 4.03
CA TYR A 143 7.18 0.08 3.36
C TYR A 143 6.39 -1.23 3.51
N TYR A 144 7.09 -2.37 3.44
CA TYR A 144 6.46 -3.67 3.67
C TYR A 144 5.89 -3.78 5.09
N VAL A 145 6.64 -3.36 6.11
CA VAL A 145 6.21 -3.37 7.52
C VAL A 145 5.01 -2.46 7.72
N LEU A 146 5.06 -1.22 7.21
CA LEU A 146 3.95 -0.27 7.26
C LEU A 146 2.68 -0.84 6.60
N MET A 147 2.80 -1.50 5.44
CA MET A 147 1.65 -2.11 4.76
C MET A 147 1.08 -3.28 5.57
N SER A 148 1.96 -4.11 6.12
CA SER A 148 1.59 -5.27 6.91
C SER A 148 0.82 -4.87 8.16
N VAL A 149 1.32 -3.88 8.92
CA VAL A 149 0.64 -3.43 10.14
C VAL A 149 -0.66 -2.69 9.83
N THR A 150 -0.72 -1.92 8.74
CA THR A 150 -1.96 -1.28 8.27
C THR A 150 -3.04 -2.33 7.95
N LEU A 151 -2.68 -3.38 7.21
CA LEU A 151 -3.59 -4.51 6.90
C LEU A 151 -4.09 -5.20 8.17
N VAL A 152 -3.21 -5.46 9.14
CA VAL A 152 -3.58 -6.06 10.42
C VAL A 152 -4.54 -5.16 11.19
N VAL A 153 -4.27 -3.85 11.28
CA VAL A 153 -5.13 -2.89 11.98
C VAL A 153 -6.52 -2.81 11.34
N VAL A 154 -6.60 -2.74 10.00
CA VAL A 154 -7.87 -2.71 9.26
C VAL A 154 -8.69 -3.99 9.53
N LEU A 155 -8.03 -5.15 9.54
CA LEU A 155 -8.70 -6.45 9.66
C LEU A 155 -8.84 -6.95 11.10
N ALA A 156 -8.33 -6.21 12.09
CA ALA A 156 -8.21 -6.65 13.47
C ALA A 156 -9.51 -7.17 14.07
N LYS A 157 -10.61 -6.43 13.86
CA LYS A 157 -11.94 -6.81 14.36
C LYS A 157 -12.43 -8.13 13.76
N ARG A 158 -12.22 -8.35 12.46
CA ARG A 158 -12.61 -9.60 11.78
C ARG A 158 -11.75 -10.78 12.23
N ALA A 159 -10.48 -10.52 12.48
CA ALA A 159 -9.51 -11.48 12.99
C ALA A 159 -9.57 -11.70 14.50
N ASN A 160 -10.53 -11.08 15.20
CA ASN A 160 -10.67 -11.17 16.66
C ASN A 160 -9.35 -10.90 17.40
N LEU A 161 -8.54 -9.97 16.88
CA LEU A 161 -7.28 -9.59 17.52
C LEU A 161 -7.57 -8.66 18.70
N SER A 162 -7.04 -9.02 19.87
CA SER A 162 -7.15 -8.17 21.06
C SER A 162 -6.34 -6.89 20.89
N ALA A 163 -6.74 -5.84 21.62
CA ALA A 163 -6.00 -4.57 21.61
C ALA A 163 -4.53 -4.75 22.02
N ALA A 164 -4.25 -5.63 22.99
CA ALA A 164 -2.89 -5.95 23.42
C ALA A 164 -2.04 -6.55 22.29
N VAL A 165 -2.60 -7.48 21.50
CA VAL A 165 -1.90 -8.05 20.34
C VAL A 165 -1.62 -6.98 19.29
N LEU A 166 -2.58 -6.09 19.00
CA LEU A 166 -2.38 -5.00 18.04
C LEU A 166 -1.31 -4.02 18.48
N ILE A 167 -1.30 -3.64 19.76
CA ILE A 167 -0.27 -2.76 20.33
C ILE A 167 1.10 -3.44 20.25
N GLY A 168 1.19 -4.72 20.58
CA GLY A 168 2.43 -5.49 20.45
C GLY A 168 2.94 -5.55 19.01
N LEU A 169 2.05 -5.77 18.03
CA LEU A 169 2.42 -5.76 16.61
C LEU A 169 2.82 -4.37 16.10
N MET A 170 2.16 -3.30 16.58
CA MET A 170 2.56 -1.92 16.28
C MET A 170 3.91 -1.57 16.90
N ALA A 171 4.21 -2.05 18.12
CA ALA A 171 5.52 -1.88 18.75
C ALA A 171 6.62 -2.65 17.99
N ALA A 172 6.33 -3.87 17.55
CA ALA A 172 7.22 -4.66 16.71
C ALA A 172 7.50 -3.95 15.36
N ALA A 173 6.46 -3.39 14.74
CA ALA A 173 6.61 -2.56 13.54
C ALA A 173 7.48 -1.32 13.83
N ALA A 174 7.25 -0.60 14.93
CA ALA A 174 8.04 0.56 15.32
C ALA A 174 9.52 0.21 15.51
N TYR A 175 9.80 -0.93 16.15
CA TYR A 175 11.16 -1.44 16.31
C TYR A 175 11.83 -1.71 14.95
N LEU A 176 11.13 -2.33 14.00
CA LEU A 176 11.67 -2.57 12.66
C LEU A 176 11.93 -1.28 11.89
N GLU A 177 11.01 -0.30 11.98
CA GLU A 177 11.18 1.02 11.36
C GLU A 177 12.37 1.79 11.94
N TYR A 178 12.54 1.72 13.26
CA TYR A 178 13.68 2.28 13.98
C TYR A 178 15.00 1.64 13.51
N ARG A 179 15.08 0.30 13.52
CA ARG A 179 16.28 -0.43 13.06
C ARG A 179 16.58 -0.20 11.57
N GLY A 180 15.55 0.07 10.75
CA GLY A 180 15.69 0.43 9.34
C GLY A 180 16.06 1.91 9.09
N HIS A 181 16.06 2.76 10.13
CA HIS A 181 16.20 4.21 10.04
C HIS A 181 15.32 4.82 8.94
N SER A 182 14.04 4.44 8.91
CA SER A 182 13.10 4.89 7.88
C SER A 182 12.17 5.97 8.42
N ARG A 183 12.50 7.24 8.15
CA ARG A 183 11.68 8.41 8.55
C ARG A 183 10.24 8.31 8.01
N ALA A 184 10.10 8.02 6.71
CA ALA A 184 8.78 7.90 6.09
C ALA A 184 7.95 6.73 6.66
N GLY A 185 8.59 5.62 7.05
CA GLY A 185 7.92 4.49 7.66
C GLY A 185 7.50 4.77 9.10
N ALA A 186 8.39 5.33 9.92
CA ALA A 186 8.08 5.77 11.28
C ALA A 186 6.94 6.80 11.31
N ALA A 187 7.00 7.79 10.43
CA ALA A 187 5.96 8.81 10.31
C ALA A 187 4.62 8.19 9.85
N GLY A 188 4.65 7.27 8.88
CA GLY A 188 3.47 6.50 8.48
C GLY A 188 2.86 5.68 9.63
N LEU A 189 3.70 5.13 10.51
CA LEU A 189 3.26 4.39 11.69
C LEU A 189 2.61 5.31 12.74
N LEU A 190 3.16 6.52 12.95
CA LEU A 190 2.55 7.53 13.81
C LEU A 190 1.19 7.98 13.29
N LEU A 191 1.07 8.21 11.97
CA LEU A 191 -0.21 8.48 11.32
C LEU A 191 -1.22 7.34 11.59
N LEU A 192 -0.81 6.09 11.40
CA LEU A 192 -1.65 4.91 11.61
C LEU A 192 -2.09 4.77 13.07
N LEU A 193 -1.15 4.93 14.02
CA LEU A 193 -1.43 4.89 15.45
C LEU A 193 -2.44 5.96 15.84
N GLY A 194 -2.24 7.18 15.33
CA GLY A 194 -3.21 8.23 15.49
C GLY A 194 -4.58 7.78 15.00
N PHE A 195 -4.71 7.28 13.76
CA PHE A 195 -6.02 6.93 13.19
C PHE A 195 -6.70 5.81 13.97
N TYR A 196 -5.91 4.90 14.53
CA TYR A 196 -6.38 3.84 15.40
C TYR A 196 -6.96 4.39 16.70
N LEU A 197 -6.28 5.35 17.35
CA LEU A 197 -6.68 5.94 18.64
C LEU A 197 -7.74 7.05 18.51
N ALA A 198 -7.77 7.78 17.41
CA ALA A 198 -8.61 8.96 17.25
C ALA A 198 -10.09 8.60 17.11
N ARG A 199 -10.93 9.32 17.87
CA ARG A 199 -12.40 9.31 17.71
C ARG A 199 -12.86 10.11 16.48
N ASN A 200 -12.13 11.17 16.12
CA ASN A 200 -12.34 11.94 14.90
C ASN A 200 -11.11 11.81 13.97
N PRO A 201 -11.16 10.94 12.96
CA PRO A 201 -10.00 10.67 12.11
C PRO A 201 -9.62 11.86 11.21
N LEU A 202 -10.55 12.78 10.92
CA LEU A 202 -10.27 13.96 10.10
C LEU A 202 -9.41 14.99 10.85
N ALA A 203 -9.78 15.28 12.11
CA ALA A 203 -9.02 16.20 12.96
C ALA A 203 -7.58 15.71 13.19
N LEU A 204 -7.41 14.40 13.30
CA LEU A 204 -6.09 13.81 13.41
C LEU A 204 -5.31 13.88 12.09
N ALA A 205 -5.93 13.59 10.94
CA ALA A 205 -5.22 13.74 9.65
C ALA A 205 -4.61 15.15 9.50
N LEU A 206 -5.34 16.18 9.96
CA LEU A 206 -4.89 17.58 9.94
C LEU A 206 -3.69 17.87 10.85
N VAL A 207 -3.51 17.12 11.94
CA VAL A 207 -2.37 17.27 12.86
C VAL A 207 -1.20 16.38 12.44
N ALA A 208 -1.51 15.18 11.98
CA ALA A 208 -0.55 14.13 11.74
C ALA A 208 0.20 14.34 10.41
N ILE A 209 -0.42 14.96 9.39
CA ILE A 209 0.26 15.37 8.15
C ILE A 209 1.38 16.40 8.40
N PRO A 210 1.16 17.50 9.15
CA PRO A 210 2.24 18.39 9.55
C PRO A 210 3.37 17.69 10.31
N LEU A 211 3.04 16.81 11.27
CA LEU A 211 4.05 16.04 12.01
C LEU A 211 4.83 15.09 11.10
N PHE A 212 4.16 14.47 10.11
CA PHE A 212 4.80 13.67 9.08
C PHE A 212 5.80 14.53 8.30
N ILE A 213 5.41 15.72 7.85
CA ILE A 213 6.30 16.65 7.16
C ILE A 213 7.49 17.01 8.07
N VAL A 214 7.27 17.41 9.32
CA VAL A 214 8.34 17.75 10.29
C VAL A 214 9.30 16.57 10.51
N SER A 215 8.80 15.34 10.63
CA SER A 215 9.64 14.15 10.80
C SER A 215 10.50 13.80 9.57
N LEU A 216 10.15 14.29 8.38
CA LEU A 216 11.02 14.20 7.20
C LEU A 216 12.23 15.14 7.31
N TYR A 217 12.13 16.19 8.13
CA TYR A 217 13.18 17.21 8.31
C TYR A 217 13.94 17.10 9.64
N TYR A 218 13.39 16.43 10.66
CA TYR A 218 14.03 16.26 11.96
C TYR A 218 14.92 15.00 12.00
N ASP A 219 16.15 15.14 12.50
CA ASP A 219 17.14 14.06 12.55
C ASP A 219 17.69 13.89 13.98
N PRO A 220 17.21 12.90 14.76
CA PRO A 220 17.74 12.63 16.07
C PRO A 220 18.80 11.52 15.94
N THR A 221 20.06 11.89 15.70
CA THR A 221 21.26 11.43 16.44
C THR A 221 22.56 11.77 15.67
N ASP A 222 23.50 12.39 16.39
CA ASP A 222 24.93 12.32 16.14
C ASP A 222 25.41 10.87 16.29
N VAL A 223 25.84 10.25 15.18
CA VAL A 223 26.55 8.98 15.20
C VAL A 223 27.84 9.20 14.42
N ASP A 224 28.98 8.92 15.04
CA ASP A 224 30.33 8.92 14.44
C ASP A 224 30.48 7.76 13.42
N ASP A 225 29.54 7.64 12.47
CA ASP A 225 29.64 6.75 11.31
C ASP A 225 30.09 7.61 10.11
N PRO A 226 31.25 7.33 9.48
CA PRO A 226 31.72 8.06 8.30
C PRO A 226 30.72 8.09 7.14
N LEU A 227 29.89 7.04 6.99
CA LEU A 227 28.81 6.99 5.99
C LEU A 227 27.60 7.83 6.41
N TRP A 228 27.40 8.04 7.70
CA TRP A 228 26.39 8.96 8.25
C TRP A 228 26.84 10.41 8.09
N GLN A 229 28.08 10.71 8.46
CA GLN A 229 28.70 12.03 8.27
C GLN A 229 28.68 12.45 6.79
N ALA A 230 28.98 11.53 5.87
CA ALA A 230 28.82 11.77 4.44
C ALA A 230 27.36 12.00 4.00
N ARG A 231 26.38 11.48 4.73
CA ARG A 231 24.95 11.63 4.40
C ARG A 231 24.37 12.91 4.99
N VAL A 232 24.78 13.29 6.20
CA VAL A 232 24.44 14.57 6.84
C VAL A 232 25.07 15.72 6.07
N SER A 233 26.35 15.63 5.70
CA SER A 233 27.00 16.65 4.87
C SER A 233 26.34 16.79 3.48
N ASN A 234 25.84 15.69 2.91
CA ASN A 234 24.99 15.74 1.71
C ASN A 234 23.64 16.40 1.98
N VAL A 235 22.96 16.16 3.11
CA VAL A 235 21.68 16.82 3.44
C VAL A 235 21.84 18.32 3.66
N GLU A 236 22.94 18.77 4.30
CA GLU A 236 23.24 20.19 4.50
C GLU A 236 23.63 20.93 3.22
N SER A 237 24.16 20.20 2.21
CA SER A 237 24.54 20.76 0.90
C SER A 237 23.50 20.54 -0.20
N ASN A 238 22.46 19.72 0.03
CA ASN A 238 21.49 19.35 -0.99
C ASN A 238 20.40 20.40 -1.18
N SER A 239 20.51 21.13 -2.29
CA SER A 239 19.39 21.91 -2.82
C SER A 239 18.20 21.01 -3.19
N LEU A 240 16.99 21.57 -3.24
CA LEU A 240 15.79 20.90 -3.76
C LEU A 240 16.02 20.22 -5.14
N ALA A 241 16.95 20.75 -5.94
CA ALA A 241 17.33 20.18 -7.23
C ALA A 241 18.06 18.82 -7.11
N HIS A 242 18.99 18.68 -6.16
CA HIS A 242 19.71 17.41 -5.95
C HIS A 242 18.75 16.32 -5.42
N PHE A 243 17.82 16.70 -4.55
CA PHE A 243 16.75 15.79 -4.10
C PHE A 243 15.83 15.37 -5.26
N ALA A 244 15.51 16.29 -6.17
CA ALA A 244 14.69 16.01 -7.34
C ALA A 244 15.41 15.04 -8.31
N GLU A 245 16.70 15.24 -8.55
CA GLU A 245 17.55 14.40 -9.40
C GLU A 245 17.70 12.98 -8.85
N GLU A 246 18.02 12.82 -7.55
CA GLU A 246 18.10 11.51 -6.89
C GLU A 246 16.80 10.70 -7.00
N ARG A 247 15.66 11.37 -7.17
CA ARG A 247 14.33 10.75 -7.28
C ARG A 247 13.85 10.59 -8.71
N GLY A 248 14.61 11.08 -9.70
CA GLY A 248 14.25 11.04 -11.11
C GLY A 248 13.12 12.02 -11.49
N LEU A 249 12.95 13.11 -10.73
CA LEU A 249 11.96 14.17 -10.99
C LEU A 249 12.44 15.19 -12.04
N ASP A 250 13.76 15.32 -12.21
CA ASP A 250 14.44 16.04 -13.30
C ASP A 250 13.81 15.74 -14.67
N ARG A 251 13.48 14.47 -14.92
CA ARG A 251 12.87 14.00 -16.18
C ARG A 251 11.56 14.70 -16.55
N ILE A 252 10.74 15.00 -15.55
CA ILE A 252 9.45 15.68 -15.74
C ILE A 252 9.69 17.10 -16.25
N VAL A 253 10.68 17.78 -15.66
CA VAL A 253 11.05 19.15 -16.00
C VAL A 253 11.73 19.21 -17.36
N ASP A 254 12.66 18.29 -17.63
CA ASP A 254 13.47 18.29 -18.85
C ASP A 254 12.73 17.75 -20.08
N ASN A 255 11.66 16.97 -19.88
CA ASN A 255 10.92 16.34 -20.96
C ASN A 255 9.39 16.54 -20.85
N PRO A 256 8.91 17.79 -20.83
CA PRO A 256 7.49 18.10 -20.61
C PRO A 256 6.58 17.59 -21.74
N ARG A 257 7.15 17.34 -22.93
CA ARG A 257 6.44 16.78 -24.10
C ARG A 257 5.76 15.43 -23.83
N TYR A 258 6.25 14.67 -22.85
CA TYR A 258 5.64 13.39 -22.48
C TYR A 258 4.49 13.51 -21.47
N LEU A 259 4.22 14.70 -20.91
CA LEU A 259 3.21 14.84 -19.87
C LEU A 259 1.78 14.66 -20.35
N LEU A 260 1.52 14.76 -21.65
CA LEU A 260 0.16 14.52 -22.17
C LEU A 260 -0.17 13.02 -22.21
N LEU A 261 0.62 12.24 -22.95
CA LEU A 261 0.35 10.83 -23.27
C LEU A 261 1.28 9.83 -22.55
N GLY A 262 2.37 10.30 -21.95
CA GLY A 262 3.33 9.47 -21.23
C GLY A 262 4.57 9.09 -22.04
N ALA A 263 5.68 8.90 -21.33
CA ALA A 263 6.98 8.50 -21.88
C ALA A 263 7.18 6.97 -22.02
N GLY A 264 6.22 6.18 -21.53
CA GLY A 264 6.37 4.74 -21.29
C GLY A 264 7.30 4.45 -20.10
N GLU A 265 6.99 3.40 -19.34
CA GLU A 265 7.80 2.96 -18.20
C GLU A 265 8.81 1.90 -18.67
N GLY A 266 10.03 2.34 -19.00
CA GLY A 266 11.09 1.50 -19.55
C GLY A 266 12.13 2.33 -20.31
N ASP A 267 13.21 1.67 -20.72
CA ASP A 267 14.32 2.27 -21.48
C ASP A 267 14.75 3.63 -20.90
N TYR A 268 15.06 3.65 -19.61
CA TYR A 268 15.32 4.88 -18.85
C TYR A 268 16.59 5.63 -19.29
N LEU A 269 17.48 4.95 -20.04
CA LEU A 269 18.67 5.57 -20.63
C LEU A 269 18.33 6.73 -21.57
N ARG A 270 17.15 6.73 -22.16
CA ARG A 270 16.67 7.83 -23.03
C ARG A 270 16.62 9.18 -22.32
N PHE A 271 16.47 9.16 -20.99
CA PHE A 271 16.22 10.38 -20.20
C PHE A 271 17.30 10.66 -19.17
N ASN A 272 18.03 9.66 -18.70
CA ASN A 272 19.16 9.89 -17.80
C ASN A 272 20.20 8.76 -17.96
N PRO A 273 21.50 9.10 -18.19
CA PRO A 273 22.55 8.11 -18.42
C PRO A 273 22.78 7.17 -17.22
N ASN A 274 22.40 7.57 -16.00
CA ASN A 274 22.58 6.76 -14.80
C ASN A 274 21.51 5.66 -14.62
N LYS A 275 20.60 5.45 -15.59
CA LYS A 275 19.50 4.46 -15.57
C LYS A 275 18.59 4.49 -14.33
N LEU A 276 18.62 5.56 -13.54
CA LEU A 276 17.84 5.62 -12.31
C LEU A 276 16.34 5.50 -12.61
N GLU A 277 15.63 4.59 -11.98
CA GLU A 277 14.17 4.53 -12.15
C GLU A 277 13.52 5.71 -11.45
N VAL A 278 12.30 6.10 -11.85
CA VAL A 278 11.58 7.13 -11.09
C VAL A 278 11.23 6.55 -9.72
N HIS A 279 11.75 7.18 -8.67
CA HIS A 279 11.68 6.63 -7.32
C HIS A 279 10.34 6.89 -6.63
N SER A 280 9.44 7.67 -7.20
CA SER A 280 8.10 7.98 -6.65
C SER A 280 6.99 7.35 -7.47
N SER A 281 5.97 6.80 -6.80
CA SER A 281 4.79 6.22 -7.47
C SER A 281 4.04 7.29 -8.27
N ALA A 282 3.79 8.45 -7.63
CA ALA A 282 3.08 9.56 -8.24
C ALA A 282 3.84 10.11 -9.45
N ALA A 283 5.14 10.34 -9.30
CA ALA A 283 5.98 10.81 -10.40
C ALA A 283 6.08 9.79 -11.53
N SER A 284 6.16 8.49 -11.20
CA SER A 284 6.17 7.42 -12.21
C SER A 284 4.90 7.46 -13.06
N ILE A 285 3.72 7.57 -12.44
CA ILE A 285 2.46 7.64 -13.18
C ILE A 285 2.40 8.87 -14.07
N VAL A 286 2.71 10.05 -13.52
CA VAL A 286 2.63 11.32 -14.24
C VAL A 286 3.60 11.34 -15.42
N PHE A 287 4.85 10.91 -15.22
CA PHE A 287 5.85 10.95 -16.28
C PHE A 287 5.66 9.83 -17.31
N CYS A 288 5.48 8.59 -16.85
CA CYS A 288 5.45 7.43 -17.74
C CYS A 288 4.12 7.31 -18.49
N TYR A 289 3.00 7.78 -17.93
CA TYR A 289 1.66 7.63 -18.51
C TYR A 289 0.92 8.95 -18.72
N GLY A 290 1.54 10.09 -18.41
CA GLY A 290 0.97 11.41 -18.65
C GLY A 290 -0.28 11.72 -17.83
N VAL A 291 -0.91 12.85 -18.13
CA VAL A 291 -2.15 13.31 -17.51
C VAL A 291 -3.29 12.33 -17.75
N VAL A 292 -3.33 11.67 -18.92
CA VAL A 292 -4.36 10.67 -19.22
C VAL A 292 -4.23 9.46 -18.28
N GLY A 293 -3.04 8.87 -18.16
CA GLY A 293 -2.79 7.77 -17.24
C GLY A 293 -3.00 8.15 -15.77
N ALA A 294 -2.52 9.34 -15.38
CA ALA A 294 -2.75 9.89 -14.05
C ALA A 294 -4.25 10.06 -13.74
N GLY A 295 -5.03 10.61 -14.69
CA GLY A 295 -6.48 10.75 -14.55
C GLY A 295 -7.18 9.41 -14.36
N LEU A 296 -6.83 8.39 -15.16
CA LEU A 296 -7.37 7.04 -15.02
C LEU A 296 -7.03 6.42 -13.65
N PHE A 297 -5.79 6.58 -13.19
CA PHE A 297 -5.38 6.10 -11.87
C PHE A 297 -6.10 6.84 -10.73
N ILE A 298 -6.27 8.17 -10.84
CA ILE A 298 -7.04 8.97 -9.87
C ILE A 298 -8.49 8.49 -9.83
N VAL A 299 -9.12 8.25 -10.98
CA VAL A 299 -10.46 7.67 -11.04
C VAL A 299 -10.49 6.33 -10.29
N PHE A 300 -9.54 5.43 -10.56
CA PHE A 300 -9.42 4.17 -9.82
C PHE A 300 -9.31 4.39 -8.30
N ALA A 301 -8.39 5.24 -7.85
CA ALA A 301 -8.19 5.54 -6.43
C ALA A 301 -9.47 6.10 -5.78
N VAL A 302 -10.16 7.04 -6.43
CA VAL A 302 -11.44 7.59 -5.94
C VAL A 302 -12.51 6.51 -5.87
N ARG A 303 -12.57 5.58 -6.84
CA ARG A 303 -13.53 4.46 -6.79
C ARG A 303 -13.22 3.50 -5.65
N VAL A 304 -11.94 3.26 -5.35
CA VAL A 304 -11.53 2.46 -4.18
C VAL A 304 -11.97 3.14 -2.87
N LEU A 305 -11.67 4.43 -2.72
CA LEU A 305 -12.05 5.20 -1.52
C LEU A 305 -13.57 5.23 -1.31
N ARG A 306 -14.34 5.43 -2.39
CA ARG A 306 -15.82 5.42 -2.35
C ARG A 306 -16.42 4.04 -2.08
N ALA A 307 -15.68 2.97 -2.38
CA ALA A 307 -16.12 1.61 -2.06
C ALA A 307 -15.75 1.21 -0.62
N GLY A 308 -14.75 1.86 -0.02
CA GLY A 308 -14.42 1.70 1.39
C GLY A 308 -15.40 2.43 2.33
N GLU A 309 -15.41 2.02 3.59
CA GLU A 309 -15.89 2.89 4.67
C GLU A 309 -14.88 4.01 4.91
N LEU A 310 -15.33 5.25 5.18
CA LEU A 310 -14.45 6.42 5.36
C LEU A 310 -13.29 6.14 6.33
N ARG A 311 -13.57 5.53 7.50
CA ARG A 311 -12.54 5.23 8.51
C ARG A 311 -11.48 4.26 7.98
N THR A 312 -11.90 3.23 7.26
CA THR A 312 -11.00 2.25 6.64
C THR A 312 -10.24 2.85 5.45
N ALA A 313 -10.88 3.72 4.68
CA ALA A 313 -10.26 4.43 3.57
C ALA A 313 -9.17 5.41 4.04
N LEU A 314 -9.37 6.09 5.17
CA LEU A 314 -8.36 6.98 5.77
C LEU A 314 -7.11 6.23 6.25
N MET A 315 -7.23 4.93 6.57
CA MET A 315 -6.07 4.09 6.89
C MET A 315 -5.17 3.82 5.67
N LEU A 316 -5.57 4.20 4.46
CA LEU A 316 -4.70 4.20 3.27
C LEU A 316 -3.70 5.37 3.25
N MET A 317 -3.94 6.43 4.02
CA MET A 317 -3.12 7.64 3.98
C MET A 317 -1.63 7.39 4.28
N PRO A 318 -1.23 6.56 5.27
CA PRO A 318 0.17 6.19 5.44
C PRO A 318 0.78 5.54 4.18
N ALA A 319 0.02 4.66 3.52
CA ALA A 319 0.46 3.95 2.31
C ALA A 319 0.65 4.89 1.12
N LEU A 320 -0.31 5.78 0.91
CA LEU A 320 -0.32 6.75 -0.17
C LEU A 320 0.73 7.84 0.04
N GLY A 321 0.88 8.34 1.28
CA GLY A 321 1.86 9.34 1.65
C GLY A 321 3.30 8.86 1.44
N TYR A 322 3.60 7.61 1.81
CA TYR A 322 4.89 6.99 1.50
C TYR A 322 5.10 6.88 -0.02
N GLY A 323 4.04 6.55 -0.78
CA GLY A 323 4.04 6.45 -2.23
C GLY A 323 4.37 7.76 -2.99
N LEU A 324 4.27 8.92 -2.33
CA LEU A 324 4.66 10.21 -2.90
C LEU A 324 6.18 10.34 -3.03
N PHE A 325 6.93 9.74 -2.12
CA PHE A 325 8.38 9.85 -2.06
C PHE A 325 9.08 8.56 -2.55
N HIS A 326 8.37 7.43 -2.52
CA HIS A 326 8.87 6.12 -2.88
C HIS A 326 7.93 5.39 -3.84
N ASN A 327 8.44 4.42 -4.59
CA ASN A 327 7.65 3.66 -5.56
C ASN A 327 6.90 2.51 -4.87
N GLY A 328 6.00 2.87 -3.94
CA GLY A 328 5.18 1.96 -3.15
C GLY A 328 4.23 1.08 -3.98
N MET A 329 3.78 1.54 -5.14
CA MET A 329 2.91 0.71 -6.01
C MET A 329 3.60 -0.57 -6.50
N ARG A 330 4.93 -0.64 -6.41
CA ARG A 330 5.70 -1.86 -6.72
C ARG A 330 5.54 -2.98 -5.69
N PHE A 331 4.89 -2.71 -4.57
CA PHE A 331 4.70 -3.68 -3.49
C PHE A 331 3.36 -4.39 -3.58
N ARG A 332 3.38 -5.73 -3.61
CA ARG A 332 2.17 -6.55 -3.62
C ARG A 332 1.20 -6.25 -2.45
N PRO A 333 1.67 -6.05 -1.20
CA PRO A 333 0.79 -5.68 -0.09
C PRO A 333 -0.02 -4.41 -0.32
N PHE A 334 0.48 -3.45 -1.12
CA PHE A 334 -0.27 -2.24 -1.46
C PHE A 334 -1.57 -2.59 -2.20
N TRP A 335 -1.49 -3.44 -3.23
CA TRP A 335 -2.67 -3.86 -4.02
C TRP A 335 -3.63 -4.72 -3.21
N VAL A 336 -3.11 -5.57 -2.33
CA VAL A 336 -3.93 -6.33 -1.36
C VAL A 336 -4.65 -5.38 -0.41
N LEU A 337 -3.99 -4.35 0.11
CA LEU A 337 -4.59 -3.34 0.97
C LEU A 337 -5.73 -2.58 0.27
N LEU A 338 -5.53 -2.15 -0.98
CA LEU A 338 -6.60 -1.52 -1.76
C LEU A 338 -7.81 -2.47 -1.93
N ALA A 339 -7.56 -3.74 -2.24
CA ALA A 339 -8.62 -4.74 -2.39
C ALA A 339 -9.35 -5.00 -1.06
N VAL A 340 -8.63 -5.05 0.06
CA VAL A 340 -9.21 -5.18 1.41
C VAL A 340 -10.12 -4.00 1.72
N VAL A 341 -9.72 -2.75 1.42
CA VAL A 341 -10.56 -1.57 1.67
C VAL A 341 -11.89 -1.66 0.92
N VAL A 342 -11.85 -2.06 -0.36
CA VAL A 342 -13.06 -2.26 -1.17
C VAL A 342 -13.93 -3.38 -0.59
N ALA A 343 -13.34 -4.56 -0.35
CA ALA A 343 -14.08 -5.72 0.14
C ALA A 343 -14.72 -5.46 1.50
N TYR A 344 -13.93 -4.95 2.45
CA TYR A 344 -14.38 -4.64 3.80
C TYR A 344 -15.50 -3.60 3.80
N GLY A 345 -15.37 -2.54 3.01
CA GLY A 345 -16.41 -1.51 2.89
C GLY A 345 -17.72 -2.02 2.28
N VAL A 346 -17.67 -3.02 1.41
CA VAL A 346 -18.88 -3.68 0.88
C VAL A 346 -19.52 -4.58 1.93
N ILE A 347 -18.73 -5.40 2.63
CA ILE A 347 -19.23 -6.31 3.68
C ILE A 347 -19.92 -5.53 4.79
N VAL A 348 -19.28 -4.47 5.31
CA VAL A 348 -19.85 -3.61 6.36
C VAL A 348 -21.18 -2.97 5.91
N ARG A 349 -21.29 -2.57 4.63
CA ARG A 349 -22.55 -2.02 4.10
C ARG A 349 -23.65 -3.07 4.03
N ILE A 350 -23.34 -4.30 3.63
CA ILE A 350 -24.29 -5.41 3.60
C ILE A 350 -24.79 -5.73 5.02
N GLU A 351 -23.89 -5.78 6.00
CA GLU A 351 -24.24 -6.04 7.39
C GLU A 351 -25.13 -4.93 7.97
N ARG A 352 -24.77 -3.65 7.76
CA ARG A 352 -25.61 -2.52 8.19
C ARG A 352 -27.00 -2.55 7.56
N ALA A 353 -27.12 -2.96 6.30
CA ALA A 353 -28.41 -3.10 5.64
C ALA A 353 -29.23 -4.28 6.20
N ARG A 354 -28.56 -5.38 6.60
CA ARG A 354 -29.20 -6.54 7.24
C ARG A 354 -29.68 -6.25 8.67
N ASP A 355 -28.93 -5.45 9.41
CA ASP A 355 -29.20 -5.16 10.82
C ASP A 355 -30.15 -3.96 11.02
N GLY A 356 -30.54 -3.25 9.95
CA GLY A 356 -31.63 -2.27 9.96
C GLY A 356 -33.03 -2.90 10.08
N PRO A 357 -34.10 -2.08 10.11
CA PRO A 357 -34.88 -1.68 11.29
C PRO A 357 -35.39 -2.80 12.24
N ARG A 358 -34.73 -3.95 12.38
CA ARG A 358 -35.08 -4.96 13.41
C ARG A 358 -34.78 -4.51 14.84
N ALA A 359 -33.84 -3.58 15.03
CA ALA A 359 -33.52 -3.00 16.35
C ALA A 359 -34.55 -1.95 16.83
N ALA A 360 -35.36 -1.38 15.93
CA ALA A 360 -36.39 -0.40 16.30
C ALA A 360 -37.67 -1.06 16.82
N SER A 361 -37.97 -2.31 16.43
CA SER A 361 -39.17 -3.04 16.85
C SER A 361 -39.00 -3.81 18.16
N SER A 362 -37.77 -4.14 18.59
CA SER A 362 -37.52 -4.88 19.85
C SER A 362 -37.44 -3.99 21.09
N GLY A 363 -37.33 -2.66 20.93
CA GLY A 363 -37.31 -1.70 22.04
C GLY A 363 -38.67 -1.13 22.45
N ALA A 364 -39.71 -1.33 21.63
CA ALA A 364 -41.06 -0.80 21.88
C ALA A 364 -42.02 -1.80 22.55
N ALA A 365 -41.65 -3.09 22.65
CA ALA A 365 -42.53 -4.14 23.16
C ALA A 365 -42.36 -4.45 24.66
N SER A 366 -41.46 -3.77 25.39
CA SER A 366 -41.16 -4.09 26.80
C SER A 366 -41.51 -2.99 27.82
N SER A 367 -42.27 -1.95 27.45
CA SER A 367 -42.61 -0.83 28.37
C SER A 367 -44.11 -0.70 28.71
N GLY A 368 -44.95 -1.67 28.36
CA GLY A 368 -46.41 -1.54 28.50
C GLY A 368 -47.09 -2.65 29.29
N ALA A 369 -46.70 -2.92 30.55
CA ALA A 369 -47.52 -3.68 31.49
C ALA A 369 -47.11 -3.42 32.95
N ALA A 370 -47.38 -2.22 33.45
CA ALA A 370 -47.45 -1.97 34.89
C ALA A 370 -48.92 -1.72 35.25
N SER A 371 -49.54 -2.74 35.85
CA SER A 371 -50.81 -2.69 36.56
C SER A 371 -50.72 -1.73 37.75
N PRO A 372 -51.71 -0.87 38.01
CA PRO A 372 -51.92 -0.29 39.33
C PRO A 372 -53.05 -1.05 40.04
N GLY A 373 -52.69 -1.79 41.10
CA GLY A 373 -53.63 -2.27 42.08
C GLY A 373 -54.01 -1.19 43.09
N GLY A 374 -55.29 -1.19 43.49
CA GLY A 374 -55.72 -0.85 44.84
C GLY A 374 -56.33 0.54 45.06
N ARG A 375 -57.66 0.61 45.07
CA ARG A 375 -58.47 0.85 46.28
C ARG A 375 -59.94 0.50 46.03
#